data_AF-A0A3M1C5Y0-F1
#
_entry.id   AF-A0A3M1C5Y0-F1
#
_cell.length_a   1.000
_cell.length_b   1.000
_cell.length_c   1.000
_cell.angle_alpha   90.00
_cell.angle_beta   90.00
_cell.angle_gamma   90.00
#
_symmetry.space_group_name_H-M   'P 1'
#
loop_
_entity.id
_entity.type
_entity.pdbx_description
1 polymer ?
#
loop_
_entity_poly.entity_id
_entity_poly.type
_entity_poly.pdbx_seq_one_letter_code
_entity_poly.pdbx_strand_id
1 'polypeptide(L)'
;AETATVAPAPDPGPEEGGASATPDRDVADCRALAGEASAGVPPNAEAAREHRTALAAAAGACTRAAGADDAPPDLLFLAAEIAQGRRDTARAFALLQRAAKAGFGPAETRLGDYYLFGAAPGGKNIEAAVEHYEKATLLHDAPGMTTLALMHRAATGVPKDPARMVALLGWAADAGYHFAQYRLAQTYLNGEGIPGRSDESLGIPDPARAAKLYTKAAEAGNMQAALELAALYADPNSPLGENPEERARLVRMAANAGLPEAKAALAALYETGQGVEKDPALAAQLYVEALESGKLAFDELRRAAPARWDEATAIEFQRLLADRGLYDGALDGVVGPNTRAAARALSGR
;
A
#
# COMPACT_ATOMS: atom_id res chain seq x y z
N ALA A 1 85.67 0.11 19.56
CA ALA A 1 84.45 0.79 19.99
C ALA A 1 83.96 1.60 18.79
N GLU A 2 82.79 1.41 18.19
CA GLU A 2 81.59 0.66 18.55
C GLU A 2 80.92 0.24 17.23
N THR A 3 80.33 -0.95 17.23
CA THR A 3 79.49 -1.50 16.18
C THR A 3 78.10 -0.87 16.25
N ALA A 4 77.64 -0.20 15.18
CA ALA A 4 76.24 0.17 15.01
C ALA A 4 75.65 -0.63 13.84
N THR A 5 74.95 -1.71 14.18
CA THR A 5 74.09 -2.51 13.29
C THR A 5 72.89 -1.69 12.84
N VAL A 6 72.78 -1.44 11.54
CA VAL A 6 71.57 -0.92 10.89
C VAL A 6 70.71 -2.12 10.47
N ALA A 7 69.49 -2.22 10.99
CA ALA A 7 68.50 -3.19 10.56
C ALA A 7 67.88 -2.80 9.20
N PRO A 8 67.53 -3.74 8.31
CA PRO A 8 66.82 -3.43 7.08
C PRO A 8 65.36 -3.08 7.38
N ALA A 9 64.80 -2.15 6.59
CA ALA A 9 63.40 -1.75 6.64
C ALA A 9 62.46 -2.94 6.35
N PRO A 10 61.26 -2.99 6.94
CA PRO A 10 60.28 -4.03 6.64
C PRO A 10 59.76 -3.87 5.21
N ASP A 11 59.64 -4.99 4.51
CA ASP A 11 59.00 -5.15 3.21
C ASP A 11 57.57 -4.58 3.26
N PRO A 12 57.11 -3.79 2.26
CA PRO A 12 55.70 -3.44 2.18
C PRO A 12 54.91 -4.72 1.93
N GLY A 13 54.10 -5.11 2.92
CA GLY A 13 53.15 -6.21 2.78
C GLY A 13 52.23 -6.00 1.58
N PRO A 14 51.64 -7.08 1.05
CA PRO A 14 50.90 -7.03 -0.20
C PRO A 14 49.74 -6.04 -0.07
N GLU A 15 49.67 -5.10 -1.02
CA GLU A 15 48.56 -4.19 -1.21
C GLU A 15 47.26 -4.99 -1.14
N GLU A 16 46.33 -4.55 -0.28
CA GLU A 16 44.98 -5.09 -0.18
C GLU A 16 44.30 -4.90 -1.54
N GLY A 17 44.38 -5.93 -2.38
CA GLY A 17 43.62 -6.04 -3.60
C GLY A 17 42.15 -5.92 -3.28
N GLY A 18 41.49 -4.92 -3.86
CA GLY A 18 40.06 -4.73 -3.75
C GLY A 18 39.33 -6.04 -4.01
N ALA A 19 38.64 -6.54 -2.99
CA ALA A 19 37.93 -7.80 -3.04
C ALA A 19 36.90 -7.74 -4.16
N SER A 20 37.21 -8.38 -5.30
CA SER A 20 36.26 -8.78 -6.31
C SER A 20 35.12 -9.52 -5.60
N ALA A 21 33.95 -8.89 -5.51
CA ALA A 21 32.75 -9.57 -5.03
C ALA A 21 32.51 -10.78 -5.95
N THR A 22 32.44 -11.97 -5.38
CA THR A 22 32.10 -13.19 -6.13
C THR A 22 30.64 -13.12 -6.56
N PRO A 23 30.24 -13.74 -7.69
CA PRO A 23 28.85 -13.77 -8.15
C PRO A 23 27.85 -14.20 -7.07
N ASP A 24 28.23 -15.16 -6.22
CA ASP A 24 27.41 -15.64 -5.10
C ASP A 24 27.16 -14.57 -4.03
N ARG A 25 28.13 -13.68 -3.80
CA ARG A 25 28.01 -12.58 -2.85
C ARG A 25 27.03 -11.52 -3.36
N ASP A 26 27.13 -11.14 -4.63
CA ASP A 26 26.21 -10.14 -5.21
C ASP A 26 24.75 -10.64 -5.21
N VAL A 27 24.54 -11.94 -5.43
CA VAL A 27 23.22 -12.58 -5.30
C VAL A 27 22.67 -12.46 -3.87
N ALA A 28 23.47 -12.83 -2.87
CA ALA A 28 23.08 -12.78 -1.47
C ALA A 28 22.81 -11.34 -1.02
N ASP A 29 23.70 -10.40 -1.35
CA ASP A 29 23.59 -8.99 -1.00
C ASP A 29 22.35 -8.35 -1.66
N CYS A 30 22.06 -8.67 -2.93
CA CYS A 30 20.87 -8.17 -3.60
C CYS A 30 19.58 -8.62 -2.89
N ARG A 31 19.44 -9.92 -2.58
CA ARG A 31 18.24 -10.44 -1.88
C ARG A 31 18.08 -9.85 -0.50
N ALA A 32 19.19 -9.74 0.25
CA ALA A 32 19.17 -9.19 1.60
C ALA A 32 18.74 -7.73 1.64
N LEU A 33 19.15 -6.93 0.65
CA LEU A 33 18.86 -5.50 0.59
C LEU A 33 17.53 -5.17 -0.09
N ALA A 34 17.19 -5.85 -1.18
CA ALA A 34 16.02 -5.53 -2.01
C ALA A 34 14.71 -6.11 -1.45
N GLY A 35 14.79 -7.21 -0.71
CA GLY A 35 13.64 -7.97 -0.26
C GLY A 35 13.05 -8.86 -1.36
N GLU A 36 11.77 -9.20 -1.21
CA GLU A 36 11.05 -10.10 -2.12
C GLU A 36 10.78 -9.44 -3.47
N ALA A 37 11.03 -10.19 -4.55
CA ALA A 37 10.70 -9.79 -5.92
C ALA A 37 9.22 -10.06 -6.21
N SER A 38 8.41 -8.99 -6.28
CA SER A 38 6.96 -9.10 -6.49
C SER A 38 6.45 -8.06 -7.47
N ALA A 39 5.48 -8.44 -8.31
CA ALA A 39 4.75 -7.51 -9.17
C ALA A 39 3.60 -6.78 -8.42
N GLY A 40 3.39 -7.11 -7.15
CA GLY A 40 2.32 -6.56 -6.33
C GLY A 40 2.43 -5.07 -6.11
N VAL A 41 1.28 -4.41 -6.01
CA VAL A 41 1.23 -3.03 -5.54
C VAL A 41 1.50 -3.03 -4.03
N PRO A 42 2.31 -2.11 -3.49
CA PRO A 42 2.47 -1.98 -2.05
C PRO A 42 1.13 -1.60 -1.36
N PRO A 43 0.84 -2.13 -0.16
CA PRO A 43 -0.45 -1.94 0.49
C PRO A 43 -0.72 -0.51 0.95
N ASN A 44 0.33 0.29 1.16
CA ASN A 44 0.25 1.69 1.53
C ASN A 44 1.49 2.49 1.06
N ALA A 45 1.45 3.80 1.27
CA ALA A 45 2.51 4.70 0.84
C ALA A 45 3.85 4.51 1.57
N GLU A 46 3.83 4.00 2.80
CA GLU A 46 5.02 3.72 3.59
C GLU A 46 5.77 2.50 3.05
N ALA A 47 5.07 1.37 2.88
CA ALA A 47 5.62 0.18 2.25
C ALA A 47 6.19 0.50 0.85
N ALA A 48 5.53 1.38 0.09
CA ALA A 48 6.05 1.83 -1.19
C ALA A 48 7.36 2.66 -1.07
N ARG A 49 7.53 3.47 -0.02
CA ARG A 49 8.76 4.22 0.24
C ARG A 49 9.89 3.29 0.69
N GLU A 50 9.58 2.35 1.60
CA GLU A 50 10.54 1.35 2.09
C GLU A 50 11.06 0.50 0.94
N HIS A 51 10.17 -0.04 0.10
CA HIS A 51 10.55 -0.82 -1.07
C HIS A 51 11.44 -0.02 -2.05
N ARG A 52 11.10 1.24 -2.34
CA ARG A 52 11.97 2.10 -3.18
C ARG A 52 13.35 2.34 -2.55
N THR A 53 13.39 2.50 -1.23
CA THR A 53 14.64 2.71 -0.49
C THR A 53 15.50 1.44 -0.51
N ALA A 54 14.87 0.28 -0.31
CA ALA A 54 15.49 -1.04 -0.41
C ALA A 54 16.10 -1.27 -1.81
N LEU A 55 15.32 -1.05 -2.88
CA LEU A 55 15.82 -1.16 -4.26
C LEU A 55 16.98 -0.20 -4.55
N ALA A 56 16.93 1.03 -4.03
CA ALA A 56 18.01 1.99 -4.19
C ALA A 56 19.31 1.51 -3.52
N ALA A 57 19.21 0.96 -2.30
CA ALA A 57 20.34 0.39 -1.57
C ALA A 57 20.90 -0.87 -2.27
N ALA A 58 20.02 -1.72 -2.80
CA ALA A 58 20.39 -2.97 -3.48
C ALA A 58 20.93 -2.77 -4.90
N ALA A 59 20.80 -1.56 -5.47
CA ALA A 59 20.98 -1.31 -6.89
C ALA A 59 22.32 -1.80 -7.46
N GLY A 60 23.41 -1.63 -6.71
CA GLY A 60 24.75 -2.08 -7.10
C GLY A 60 24.85 -3.60 -7.20
N ALA A 61 24.45 -4.30 -6.13
CA ALA A 61 24.50 -5.76 -6.06
C ALA A 61 23.57 -6.40 -7.09
N CYS A 62 22.32 -5.95 -7.19
CA CYS A 62 21.35 -6.50 -8.13
C CYS A 62 21.77 -6.29 -9.60
N THR A 63 22.36 -5.14 -9.93
CA THR A 63 22.83 -4.87 -11.30
C THR A 63 23.97 -5.80 -11.71
N ARG A 64 24.90 -6.09 -10.80
CA ARG A 64 26.01 -7.03 -11.06
C ARG A 64 25.50 -8.47 -11.14
N ALA A 65 24.65 -8.88 -10.21
CA ALA A 65 24.08 -10.23 -10.20
C ALA A 65 23.24 -10.52 -11.46
N ALA A 66 22.44 -9.55 -11.93
CA ALA A 66 21.66 -9.67 -13.17
C ALA A 66 22.51 -9.69 -14.46
N GLY A 67 23.80 -9.34 -14.36
CA GLY A 67 24.74 -9.34 -15.47
C GLY A 67 25.26 -10.74 -15.84
N ALA A 68 25.11 -11.73 -14.96
CA ALA A 68 25.47 -13.12 -15.27
C ALA A 68 24.52 -13.72 -16.33
N ASP A 69 25.04 -14.63 -17.14
CA ASP A 69 24.25 -15.32 -18.17
C ASP A 69 23.14 -16.18 -17.55
N ASP A 70 23.44 -16.82 -16.43
CA ASP A 70 22.58 -17.68 -15.61
C ASP A 70 22.00 -16.96 -14.38
N ALA A 71 21.90 -15.63 -14.44
CA ALA A 71 21.35 -14.82 -13.36
C ALA A 71 19.96 -15.33 -12.91
N PRO A 72 19.73 -15.50 -11.59
CA PRO A 72 18.45 -15.95 -11.07
C PRO A 72 17.29 -15.03 -11.50
N PRO A 73 16.11 -15.58 -11.83
CA PRO A 73 14.98 -14.80 -12.34
C PRO A 73 14.49 -13.69 -11.41
N ASP A 74 14.53 -13.92 -10.10
CA ASP A 74 14.16 -12.94 -9.08
C ASP A 74 15.10 -11.72 -9.13
N LEU A 75 16.39 -11.94 -9.38
CA LEU A 75 17.36 -10.85 -9.50
C LEU A 75 17.25 -10.10 -10.82
N LEU A 76 16.94 -10.82 -11.90
CA LEU A 76 16.61 -10.20 -13.19
C LEU A 76 15.41 -9.25 -13.03
N PHE A 77 14.38 -9.69 -12.29
CA PHE A 77 13.21 -8.86 -11.98
C PHE A 77 13.57 -7.63 -11.14
N LEU A 78 14.29 -7.80 -10.02
CA LEU A 78 14.68 -6.68 -9.17
C LEU A 78 15.56 -5.66 -9.93
N ALA A 79 16.50 -6.15 -10.75
CA ALA A 79 17.30 -5.30 -11.62
C ALA A 79 16.45 -4.57 -12.68
N ALA A 80 15.37 -5.19 -13.16
CA ALA A 80 14.41 -4.53 -14.04
C ALA A 80 13.66 -3.39 -13.34
N GLU A 81 13.23 -3.57 -12.09
CA GLU A 81 12.58 -2.52 -11.30
C GLU A 81 13.54 -1.34 -11.04
N ILE A 82 14.80 -1.64 -10.73
CA ILE A 82 15.86 -0.62 -10.60
C ILE A 82 16.06 0.15 -11.91
N ALA A 83 16.13 -0.56 -13.06
CA ALA A 83 16.27 0.06 -14.37
C ALA A 83 15.05 0.95 -14.71
N GLN A 84 13.83 0.47 -14.41
CA GLN A 84 12.60 1.24 -14.57
C GLN A 84 12.58 2.50 -13.71
N GLY A 85 13.01 2.42 -12.45
CA GLY A 85 13.15 3.58 -11.55
C GLY A 85 14.13 4.62 -12.07
N ARG A 86 15.13 4.20 -12.84
CA ARG A 86 16.09 5.07 -13.56
C ARG A 86 15.60 5.52 -14.94
N ARG A 87 14.36 5.18 -15.31
CA ARG A 87 13.74 5.45 -16.63
C ARG A 87 14.44 4.77 -17.80
N ASP A 88 15.18 3.68 -17.55
CA ASP A 88 15.74 2.81 -18.59
C ASP A 88 14.75 1.69 -18.90
N THR A 89 13.68 2.04 -19.63
CA THR A 89 12.58 1.12 -19.95
C THR A 89 13.01 0.01 -20.90
N ALA A 90 13.96 0.27 -21.80
CA ALA A 90 14.48 -0.73 -22.73
C ALA A 90 15.23 -1.85 -21.98
N ARG A 91 16.12 -1.47 -21.06
CA ARG A 91 16.82 -2.46 -20.22
C ARG A 91 15.88 -3.19 -19.29
N ALA A 92 14.94 -2.48 -18.65
CA ALA A 92 13.95 -3.08 -17.78
C ALA A 92 13.15 -4.16 -18.53
N PHE A 93 12.64 -3.83 -19.72
CA PHE A 93 11.89 -4.76 -20.55
C PHE A 93 12.72 -5.99 -20.94
N ALA A 94 13.97 -5.82 -21.36
CA ALA A 94 14.85 -6.94 -21.72
C ALA A 94 15.13 -7.87 -20.52
N LEU A 95 15.34 -7.32 -19.32
CA LEU A 95 15.52 -8.10 -18.09
C LEU A 95 14.24 -8.87 -17.72
N LEU A 96 13.07 -8.23 -17.83
CA LEU A 96 11.79 -8.89 -17.63
C LEU A 96 11.56 -10.05 -18.61
N GLN A 97 11.91 -9.88 -19.89
CA GLN A 97 11.83 -10.97 -20.87
C GLN A 97 12.72 -12.16 -20.49
N ARG A 98 13.94 -11.91 -19.99
CA ARG A 98 14.83 -12.96 -19.49
C ARG A 98 14.23 -13.67 -18.27
N ALA A 99 13.72 -12.92 -17.30
CA ALA A 99 13.09 -13.47 -16.10
C ALA A 99 11.83 -14.30 -16.42
N ALA A 100 10.97 -13.80 -17.31
CA ALA A 100 9.78 -14.49 -17.78
C ALA A 100 10.11 -15.80 -18.52
N LYS A 101 11.13 -15.77 -19.40
CA LYS A 101 11.64 -16.98 -20.07
C LYS A 101 12.15 -18.04 -19.08
N ALA A 102 12.62 -17.62 -17.90
CA ALA A 102 13.01 -18.51 -16.81
C ALA A 102 11.84 -18.95 -15.90
N GLY A 103 10.59 -18.63 -16.27
CA GLY A 103 9.39 -19.07 -15.54
C GLY A 103 9.03 -18.21 -14.34
N PHE A 104 9.43 -16.93 -14.29
CA PHE A 104 9.16 -16.06 -13.17
C PHE A 104 7.81 -15.32 -13.32
N GLY A 105 6.82 -15.72 -12.53
CA GLY A 105 5.46 -15.17 -12.57
C GLY A 105 5.37 -13.64 -12.48
N PRO A 106 6.06 -12.98 -11.53
CA PRO A 106 6.06 -11.52 -11.44
C PRO A 106 6.54 -10.84 -12.73
N ALA A 107 7.49 -11.45 -13.44
CA ALA A 107 7.98 -10.89 -14.70
C ALA A 107 6.95 -10.97 -15.82
N GLU A 108 6.18 -12.07 -15.89
CA GLU A 108 5.05 -12.17 -16.82
C GLU A 108 4.01 -11.07 -16.52
N THR A 109 3.68 -10.82 -15.27
CA THR A 109 2.77 -9.73 -14.89
C THR A 109 3.29 -8.36 -15.33
N ARG A 110 4.56 -8.05 -15.06
CA ARG A 110 5.15 -6.77 -15.48
C ARG A 110 5.23 -6.62 -17.00
N LEU A 111 5.51 -7.69 -17.75
CA LEU A 111 5.44 -7.64 -19.22
C LEU A 111 4.02 -7.37 -19.70
N GLY A 112 3.03 -7.99 -19.07
CA GLY A 112 1.62 -7.68 -19.25
C GLY A 112 1.33 -6.19 -19.06
N ASP A 113 1.82 -5.59 -17.98
CA ASP A 113 1.66 -4.15 -17.70
C ASP A 113 2.32 -3.28 -18.79
N TYR A 114 3.51 -3.66 -19.25
CA TYR A 114 4.21 -2.93 -20.32
C TYR A 114 3.38 -2.90 -21.61
N TYR A 115 2.77 -4.03 -21.99
CA TYR A 115 1.91 -4.09 -23.17
C TYR A 115 0.55 -3.41 -22.96
N LEU A 116 -0.07 -3.57 -21.79
CA LEU A 116 -1.38 -2.99 -21.46
C LEU A 116 -1.34 -1.45 -21.47
N PHE A 117 -0.29 -0.86 -20.91
CA PHE A 117 -0.12 0.59 -20.78
C PHE A 117 0.74 1.21 -21.90
N GLY A 118 1.24 0.41 -22.84
CA GLY A 118 2.00 0.87 -24.00
C GLY A 118 3.43 1.32 -23.72
N ALA A 119 4.03 0.83 -22.63
CA ALA A 119 5.45 1.02 -22.33
C ALA A 119 6.36 -0.01 -23.04
N ALA A 120 5.79 -1.09 -23.59
CA ALA A 120 6.52 -2.07 -24.39
C ALA A 120 7.08 -1.44 -25.70
N PRO A 121 8.21 -1.95 -26.22
CA PRO A 121 8.63 -1.65 -27.59
C PRO A 121 7.51 -2.00 -28.58
N GLY A 122 7.16 -1.05 -29.46
CA GLY A 122 6.00 -1.18 -30.36
C GLY A 122 4.68 -0.66 -29.79
N GLY A 123 4.67 -0.21 -28.53
CA GLY A 123 3.54 0.44 -27.89
C GLY A 123 2.52 -0.56 -27.33
N LYS A 124 1.27 -0.10 -27.23
CA LYS A 124 0.19 -0.83 -26.59
C LYS A 124 -0.24 -2.05 -27.42
N ASN A 125 -0.37 -3.20 -26.79
CA ASN A 125 -0.89 -4.43 -27.39
C ASN A 125 -1.71 -5.19 -26.35
N ILE A 126 -3.02 -5.28 -26.55
CA ILE A 126 -3.91 -5.87 -25.52
C ILE A 126 -3.84 -7.39 -25.55
N GLU A 127 -3.74 -7.99 -26.73
CA GLU A 127 -3.64 -9.43 -26.93
C GLU A 127 -2.39 -9.97 -26.24
N ALA A 128 -1.23 -9.33 -26.47
CA ALA A 128 0.02 -9.69 -25.79
C ALA A 128 -0.08 -9.52 -24.27
N ALA A 129 -0.76 -8.47 -23.78
CA ALA A 129 -0.97 -8.29 -22.35
C ALA A 129 -1.78 -9.45 -21.74
N VAL A 130 -2.86 -9.87 -22.40
CA VAL A 130 -3.67 -11.04 -21.98
C VAL A 130 -2.81 -12.29 -21.91
N GLU A 131 -2.04 -12.59 -22.96
CA GLU A 131 -1.17 -13.77 -22.99
C GLU A 131 -0.18 -13.79 -21.81
N HIS A 132 0.40 -12.63 -21.48
CA HIS A 132 1.30 -12.49 -20.34
C HIS A 132 0.59 -12.69 -18.99
N TYR A 133 -0.61 -12.13 -18.79
CA TYR A 133 -1.36 -12.37 -17.55
C TYR A 133 -1.90 -13.79 -17.41
N GLU A 134 -2.20 -14.48 -18.53
CA GLU A 134 -2.51 -15.91 -18.52
C GLU A 134 -1.30 -16.75 -18.09
N LYS A 135 -0.10 -16.45 -18.60
CA LYS A 135 1.14 -17.09 -18.14
C LYS A 135 1.43 -16.81 -16.67
N ALA A 136 1.27 -15.55 -16.22
CA ALA A 136 1.40 -15.19 -14.81
C ALA A 136 0.42 -15.99 -13.92
N THR A 137 -0.82 -16.19 -14.39
CA THR A 137 -1.82 -17.01 -13.71
C THR A 137 -1.39 -18.48 -13.61
N LEU A 138 -0.82 -19.05 -14.68
CA LEU A 138 -0.27 -20.41 -14.67
C LEU A 138 0.91 -20.56 -13.70
N LEU A 139 1.67 -19.48 -13.49
CA LEU A 139 2.79 -19.40 -12.55
C LEU A 139 2.37 -18.96 -11.14
N HIS A 140 1.05 -18.94 -10.87
CA HIS A 140 0.47 -18.60 -9.58
C HIS A 140 0.76 -17.15 -9.09
N ASP A 141 1.09 -16.22 -9.98
CA ASP A 141 1.31 -14.82 -9.62
C ASP A 141 -0.01 -14.09 -9.36
N ALA A 142 -0.26 -13.75 -8.09
CA ALA A 142 -1.52 -13.13 -7.64
C ALA A 142 -1.79 -11.75 -8.27
N PRO A 143 -0.81 -10.85 -8.44
CA PRO A 143 -0.98 -9.61 -9.20
C PRO A 143 -1.46 -9.84 -10.65
N GLY A 144 -0.87 -10.80 -11.35
CA GLY A 144 -1.27 -11.17 -12.72
C GLY A 144 -2.70 -11.71 -12.79
N MET A 145 -3.05 -12.65 -11.90
CA MET A 145 -4.43 -13.15 -11.77
C MET A 145 -5.43 -12.02 -11.53
N THR A 146 -5.08 -11.09 -10.64
CA THR A 146 -5.96 -9.96 -10.30
C THR A 146 -6.20 -9.06 -11.49
N THR A 147 -5.15 -8.77 -12.26
CA THR A 147 -5.28 -7.92 -13.46
C THR A 147 -6.11 -8.62 -14.54
N LEU A 148 -5.87 -9.92 -14.79
CA LEU A 148 -6.70 -10.70 -15.72
C LEU A 148 -8.18 -10.74 -15.29
N ALA A 149 -8.45 -10.84 -13.99
CA ALA A 149 -9.81 -10.76 -13.46
C ALA A 149 -10.46 -9.39 -13.78
N LEU A 150 -9.72 -8.30 -13.58
CA LEU A 150 -10.21 -6.95 -13.92
C LEU A 150 -10.41 -6.76 -15.43
N MET A 151 -9.62 -7.45 -16.26
CA MET A 151 -9.81 -7.47 -17.73
C MET A 151 -11.09 -8.21 -18.12
N HIS A 152 -11.40 -9.35 -17.51
CA HIS A 152 -12.70 -10.01 -17.67
C HIS A 152 -13.85 -9.11 -17.19
N ARG A 153 -13.69 -8.41 -16.06
CA ARG A 153 -14.71 -7.46 -15.58
C ARG A 153 -15.02 -6.37 -16.62
N ALA A 154 -13.99 -5.82 -17.24
CA ALA A 154 -14.05 -4.70 -18.17
C ALA A 154 -14.20 -5.11 -19.65
N ALA A 155 -14.24 -6.40 -19.96
CA ALA A 155 -14.21 -6.94 -21.32
C ALA A 155 -13.04 -6.37 -22.17
N THR A 156 -11.86 -6.24 -21.58
CA THR A 156 -10.67 -5.70 -22.26
C THR A 156 -9.79 -6.85 -22.74
N GLY A 157 -9.73 -7.11 -24.04
CA GLY A 157 -8.93 -8.19 -24.62
C GLY A 157 -9.48 -9.61 -24.41
N VAL A 158 -10.34 -9.78 -23.41
CA VAL A 158 -11.03 -11.04 -23.10
C VAL A 158 -12.54 -10.79 -22.98
N PRO A 159 -13.39 -11.80 -23.24
CA PRO A 159 -14.83 -11.69 -23.02
C PRO A 159 -15.16 -11.39 -21.57
N LYS A 160 -16.30 -10.72 -21.36
CA LYS A 160 -16.83 -10.51 -20.02
C LYS A 160 -17.21 -11.85 -19.40
N ASP A 161 -16.58 -12.19 -18.29
CA ASP A 161 -16.81 -13.45 -17.59
C ASP A 161 -16.79 -13.24 -16.07
N PRO A 162 -17.96 -13.05 -15.43
CA PRO A 162 -18.06 -12.86 -13.98
C PRO A 162 -17.56 -14.05 -13.17
N ALA A 163 -17.78 -15.28 -13.65
CA ALA A 163 -17.35 -16.49 -12.94
C ALA A 163 -15.83 -16.62 -12.97
N ARG A 164 -15.20 -16.38 -14.13
CA ARG A 164 -13.74 -16.38 -14.25
C ARG A 164 -13.11 -15.24 -13.47
N MET A 165 -13.72 -14.05 -13.47
CA MET A 165 -13.28 -12.92 -12.64
C MET A 165 -13.26 -13.30 -11.14
N VAL A 166 -14.36 -13.83 -10.61
CA VAL A 166 -14.47 -14.22 -9.19
C VAL A 166 -13.46 -15.31 -8.84
N ALA A 167 -13.27 -16.32 -9.71
CA ALA A 167 -12.30 -17.38 -9.50
C ALA A 167 -10.85 -16.84 -9.41
N LEU A 168 -10.45 -16.00 -10.38
CA LEU A 168 -9.11 -15.40 -10.41
C LEU A 168 -8.85 -14.49 -9.20
N LEU A 169 -9.83 -13.67 -8.82
CA LEU A 169 -9.75 -12.86 -7.60
C LEU A 169 -9.66 -13.73 -6.34
N GLY A 170 -10.41 -14.84 -6.29
CA GLY A 170 -10.36 -15.81 -5.20
C GLY A 170 -8.97 -16.39 -5.02
N TRP A 171 -8.38 -16.92 -6.09
CA TRP A 171 -7.03 -17.49 -6.04
C TRP A 171 -5.97 -16.47 -5.62
N ALA A 172 -6.03 -15.25 -6.17
CA ALA A 172 -5.12 -14.18 -5.78
C ALA A 172 -5.32 -13.72 -4.32
N ALA A 173 -6.57 -13.70 -3.84
CA ALA A 173 -6.89 -13.35 -2.46
C ALA A 173 -6.42 -14.41 -1.46
N ASP A 174 -6.55 -15.69 -1.82
CA ASP A 174 -6.06 -16.83 -1.04
C ASP A 174 -4.53 -16.87 -0.99
N ALA A 175 -3.84 -16.39 -2.04
CA ALA A 175 -2.40 -16.14 -2.05
C ALA A 175 -1.98 -14.90 -1.22
N GLY A 176 -2.92 -14.23 -0.54
CA GLY A 176 -2.62 -13.13 0.38
C GLY A 176 -2.55 -11.75 -0.28
N TYR A 177 -2.85 -11.61 -1.57
CA TYR A 177 -2.69 -10.31 -2.24
C TYR A 177 -3.80 -9.33 -1.83
N HIS A 178 -3.43 -8.33 -1.03
CA HIS A 178 -4.37 -7.38 -0.41
C HIS A 178 -5.28 -6.66 -1.42
N PHE A 179 -4.81 -6.43 -2.65
CA PHE A 179 -5.59 -5.77 -3.68
C PHE A 179 -6.67 -6.69 -4.25
N ALA A 180 -6.36 -7.98 -4.43
CA ALA A 180 -7.35 -8.99 -4.81
C ALA A 180 -8.40 -9.19 -3.71
N GLN A 181 -7.95 -9.29 -2.46
CA GLN A 181 -8.84 -9.40 -1.29
C GLN A 181 -9.82 -8.23 -1.23
N TYR A 182 -9.32 -7.00 -1.40
CA TYR A 182 -10.16 -5.80 -1.44
C TYR A 182 -11.15 -5.82 -2.62
N ARG A 183 -10.70 -6.16 -3.84
CA ARG A 183 -11.57 -6.20 -5.02
C ARG A 183 -12.65 -7.28 -4.90
N LEU A 184 -12.30 -8.46 -4.40
CA LEU A 184 -13.26 -9.54 -4.18
C LEU A 184 -14.26 -9.19 -3.09
N ALA A 185 -13.83 -8.49 -2.04
CA ALA A 185 -14.73 -7.97 -1.01
C ALA A 185 -15.77 -7.01 -1.61
N GLN A 186 -15.37 -6.09 -2.49
CA GLN A 186 -16.30 -5.22 -3.20
C GLN A 186 -17.30 -6.04 -4.03
N THR A 187 -16.83 -7.02 -4.80
CA THR A 187 -17.69 -7.92 -5.57
C THR A 187 -18.72 -8.64 -4.69
N TYR A 188 -18.32 -9.18 -3.54
CA TYR A 188 -19.27 -9.82 -2.62
C TYR A 188 -20.21 -8.83 -1.93
N LEU A 189 -19.76 -7.61 -1.63
CA LEU A 189 -20.58 -6.63 -0.92
C LEU A 189 -21.67 -6.02 -1.81
N ASN A 190 -21.29 -5.54 -2.99
CA ASN A 190 -22.14 -4.68 -3.82
C ASN A 190 -22.37 -5.21 -5.24
N GLY A 191 -21.88 -6.42 -5.53
CA GLY A 191 -22.01 -7.06 -6.84
C GLY A 191 -21.13 -6.44 -7.93
N GLU A 192 -20.07 -5.72 -7.58
CA GLU A 192 -19.16 -5.13 -8.58
C GLU A 192 -18.61 -6.20 -9.53
N GLY A 193 -18.79 -5.97 -10.83
CA GLY A 193 -18.42 -6.90 -11.90
C GLY A 193 -19.48 -7.94 -12.26
N ILE A 194 -20.56 -8.05 -11.49
CA ILE A 194 -21.67 -8.99 -11.73
C ILE A 194 -22.83 -8.29 -12.44
N PRO A 195 -23.36 -8.82 -13.57
CA PRO A 195 -24.57 -8.30 -14.20
C PRO A 195 -25.74 -8.23 -13.21
N GLY A 196 -26.43 -7.10 -13.12
CA GLY A 196 -27.52 -6.92 -12.15
C GLY A 196 -27.09 -6.83 -10.68
N ARG A 197 -25.79 -6.88 -10.37
CA ARG A 197 -25.20 -6.84 -9.01
C ARG A 197 -25.53 -8.04 -8.11
N SER A 198 -26.01 -9.13 -8.68
CA SER A 198 -26.33 -10.36 -7.94
C SER A 198 -26.14 -11.58 -8.82
N ASP A 199 -25.61 -12.65 -8.25
CA ASP A 199 -25.52 -13.97 -8.89
C ASP A 199 -25.52 -15.03 -7.78
N GLU A 200 -26.62 -15.78 -7.68
CA GLU A 200 -26.81 -16.79 -6.65
C GLU A 200 -25.78 -17.93 -6.78
N SER A 201 -25.39 -18.29 -8.01
CA SER A 201 -24.42 -19.36 -8.27
C SER A 201 -23.01 -19.01 -7.77
N LEU A 202 -22.70 -17.72 -7.71
CA LEU A 202 -21.45 -17.20 -7.15
C LEU A 202 -21.59 -16.81 -5.67
N GLY A 203 -22.81 -16.86 -5.12
CA GLY A 203 -23.14 -16.44 -3.76
C GLY A 203 -22.96 -14.95 -3.54
N ILE A 204 -23.48 -14.12 -4.46
CA ILE A 204 -23.36 -12.66 -4.44
C ILE A 204 -24.75 -12.02 -4.39
N PRO A 205 -25.02 -11.11 -3.44
CA PRO A 205 -24.09 -10.57 -2.44
C PRO A 205 -23.86 -11.50 -1.23
N ASP A 206 -22.69 -11.39 -0.61
CA ASP A 206 -22.35 -12.00 0.68
C ASP A 206 -21.51 -11.03 1.53
N PRO A 207 -22.17 -10.17 2.32
CA PRO A 207 -21.49 -9.18 3.17
C PRO A 207 -20.54 -9.81 4.19
N ALA A 208 -20.82 -11.01 4.68
CA ALA A 208 -19.98 -11.69 5.67
C ALA A 208 -18.66 -12.16 5.05
N ARG A 209 -18.69 -12.67 3.80
CA ARG A 209 -17.46 -12.95 3.03
C ARG A 209 -16.70 -11.66 2.71
N ALA A 210 -17.42 -10.59 2.33
CA ALA A 210 -16.80 -9.29 2.09
C ALA A 210 -16.05 -8.76 3.32
N ALA A 211 -16.68 -8.83 4.51
CA ALA A 211 -16.07 -8.41 5.77
C ALA A 211 -14.75 -9.14 6.04
N LYS A 212 -14.74 -10.47 5.93
CA LYS A 212 -13.53 -11.29 6.12
C LYS A 212 -12.40 -10.90 5.16
N LEU A 213 -12.73 -10.65 3.90
CA LEU A 213 -11.75 -10.26 2.88
C LEU A 213 -11.22 -8.84 3.12
N TYR A 214 -12.08 -7.89 3.51
CA TYR A 214 -11.62 -6.57 3.92
C TYR A 214 -10.72 -6.62 5.16
N THR A 215 -11.05 -7.45 6.16
CA THR A 215 -10.19 -7.64 7.33
C THR A 215 -8.80 -8.12 6.92
N LYS A 216 -8.71 -9.17 6.08
CA LYS A 216 -7.42 -9.65 5.57
C LYS A 216 -6.64 -8.58 4.81
N ALA A 217 -7.31 -7.82 3.94
CA ALA A 217 -6.67 -6.76 3.18
C ALA A 217 -6.16 -5.64 4.11
N ALA A 218 -6.94 -5.26 5.12
CA ALA A 218 -6.59 -4.26 6.13
C ALA A 218 -5.38 -4.70 6.96
N GLU A 219 -5.34 -5.97 7.39
CA GLU A 219 -4.23 -6.57 8.12
C GLU A 219 -2.95 -6.64 7.27
N ALA A 220 -3.09 -6.84 5.96
CA ALA A 220 -2.00 -6.71 5.00
C ALA A 220 -1.60 -5.24 4.70
N GLY A 221 -2.19 -4.26 5.39
CA GLY A 221 -1.85 -2.85 5.30
C GLY A 221 -2.70 -2.01 4.33
N ASN A 222 -3.73 -2.60 3.70
CA ASN A 222 -4.64 -1.89 2.80
C ASN A 222 -5.64 -1.04 3.60
N MET A 223 -5.31 0.23 3.83
CA MET A 223 -6.13 1.10 4.67
C MET A 223 -7.46 1.48 4.02
N GLN A 224 -7.59 1.39 2.69
CA GLN A 224 -8.90 1.55 2.05
C GLN A 224 -9.84 0.42 2.48
N ALA A 225 -9.35 -0.83 2.53
CA ALA A 225 -10.15 -1.95 3.04
C ALA A 225 -10.59 -1.72 4.49
N ALA A 226 -9.69 -1.21 5.33
CA ALA A 226 -10.01 -0.89 6.73
C ALA A 226 -11.13 0.16 6.82
N LEU A 227 -11.05 1.22 6.02
CA LEU A 227 -12.05 2.29 6.00
C LEU A 227 -13.41 1.84 5.44
N GLU A 228 -13.43 1.05 4.37
CA GLU A 228 -14.67 0.48 3.82
C GLU A 228 -15.37 -0.41 4.86
N LEU A 229 -14.62 -1.29 5.53
CA LEU A 229 -15.20 -2.16 6.56
C LEU A 229 -15.65 -1.37 7.79
N ALA A 230 -14.89 -0.35 8.20
CA ALA A 230 -15.31 0.55 9.28
C ALA A 230 -16.59 1.31 8.94
N ALA A 231 -16.77 1.74 7.69
CA ALA A 231 -17.99 2.38 7.21
C ALA A 231 -19.18 1.41 7.24
N LEU A 232 -18.96 0.14 6.88
CA LEU A 232 -20.00 -0.90 7.00
C LEU A 232 -20.46 -1.12 8.44
N TYR A 233 -19.56 -1.08 9.42
CA TYR A 233 -19.93 -1.17 10.83
C TYR A 233 -20.51 0.12 11.41
N ALA A 234 -20.38 1.24 10.70
CA ALA A 234 -20.95 2.53 11.08
C ALA A 234 -22.36 2.75 10.51
N ASP A 235 -22.77 1.98 9.50
CA ASP A 235 -24.09 2.09 8.89
C ASP A 235 -25.11 1.21 9.66
N PRO A 236 -26.13 1.80 10.30
CA PRO A 236 -27.16 1.06 11.02
C PRO A 236 -27.98 0.13 10.11
N ASN A 237 -27.98 0.39 8.79
CA ASN A 237 -28.68 -0.42 7.80
C ASN A 237 -27.80 -1.52 7.19
N SER A 238 -26.54 -1.61 7.63
CA SER A 238 -25.61 -2.61 7.13
C SER A 238 -26.11 -4.02 7.46
N PRO A 239 -26.06 -4.95 6.50
CA PRO A 239 -26.42 -6.36 6.75
C PRO A 239 -25.46 -7.06 7.71
N LEU A 240 -24.30 -6.46 8.01
CA LEU A 240 -23.36 -6.97 9.02
C LEU A 240 -23.77 -6.61 10.45
N GLY A 241 -24.72 -5.67 10.61
CA GLY A 241 -24.99 -5.02 11.88
C GLY A 241 -23.86 -4.08 12.32
N GLU A 242 -24.14 -3.28 13.34
CA GLU A 242 -23.14 -2.41 13.95
C GLU A 242 -22.13 -3.25 14.75
N ASN A 243 -20.85 -2.88 14.66
CA ASN A 243 -19.80 -3.40 15.54
C ASN A 243 -18.86 -2.25 15.91
N PRO A 244 -19.18 -1.49 16.97
CA PRO A 244 -18.44 -0.27 17.30
C PRO A 244 -16.99 -0.56 17.72
N GLU A 245 -16.72 -1.69 18.39
CA GLU A 245 -15.37 -2.10 18.80
C GLU A 245 -14.49 -2.40 17.58
N GLU A 246 -15.00 -3.18 16.63
CA GLU A 246 -14.26 -3.52 15.42
C GLU A 246 -14.10 -2.30 14.50
N ARG A 247 -15.14 -1.46 14.39
CA ARG A 247 -15.03 -0.14 13.73
C ARG A 247 -13.88 0.67 14.33
N ALA A 248 -13.81 0.77 15.66
CA ALA A 248 -12.75 1.51 16.32
C ALA A 248 -11.36 0.93 16.08
N ARG A 249 -11.23 -0.39 16.06
CA ARG A 249 -9.98 -1.08 15.71
C ARG A 249 -9.52 -0.72 14.30
N LEU A 250 -10.41 -0.83 13.32
CA LEU A 250 -10.12 -0.56 11.90
C LEU A 250 -9.77 0.91 11.65
N VAL A 251 -10.55 1.84 12.23
CA VAL A 251 -10.28 3.28 12.14
C VAL A 251 -8.94 3.62 12.78
N ARG A 252 -8.59 2.99 13.90
CA ARG A 252 -7.28 3.16 14.55
C ARG A 252 -6.13 2.68 13.68
N MET A 253 -6.27 1.54 12.99
CA MET A 253 -5.27 1.08 12.01
C MET A 253 -5.02 2.14 10.93
N ALA A 254 -6.09 2.67 10.34
CA ALA A 254 -6.02 3.71 9.31
C ALA A 254 -5.44 5.04 9.84
N ALA A 255 -5.76 5.43 11.07
CA ALA A 255 -5.21 6.62 11.73
C ALA A 255 -3.70 6.49 11.98
N ASN A 256 -3.25 5.31 12.43
CA ASN A 256 -1.84 5.00 12.67
C ASN A 256 -1.02 4.99 11.37
N ALA A 257 -1.64 4.60 10.25
CA ALA A 257 -1.04 4.72 8.91
C ALA A 257 -0.98 6.19 8.40
N GLY A 258 -1.40 7.16 9.21
CA GLY A 258 -1.27 8.59 8.93
C GLY A 258 -2.36 9.17 8.02
N LEU A 259 -3.51 8.50 7.87
CA LEU A 259 -4.63 9.03 7.11
C LEU A 259 -5.38 10.10 7.92
N PRO A 260 -5.42 11.37 7.48
CA PRO A 260 -6.04 12.46 8.24
C PRO A 260 -7.53 12.26 8.49
N GLU A 261 -8.27 11.75 7.50
CA GLU A 261 -9.69 11.43 7.62
C GLU A 261 -9.93 10.33 8.67
N ALA A 262 -9.01 9.37 8.77
CA ALA A 262 -9.08 8.31 9.77
C ALA A 262 -8.73 8.82 11.17
N LYS A 263 -7.77 9.73 11.31
CA LYS A 263 -7.48 10.42 12.59
C LYS A 263 -8.70 11.19 13.08
N ALA A 264 -9.35 11.94 12.20
CA ALA A 264 -10.58 12.66 12.47
C ALA A 264 -11.75 11.72 12.85
N ALA A 265 -11.88 10.58 12.17
CA ALA A 265 -12.85 9.56 12.54
C ALA A 265 -12.53 8.93 13.91
N LEU A 266 -11.26 8.65 14.22
CA LEU A 266 -10.84 8.13 15.53
C LEU A 266 -11.13 9.12 16.65
N ALA A 267 -10.89 10.41 16.41
CA ALA A 267 -11.26 11.48 17.33
C ALA A 267 -12.77 11.49 17.62
N ALA A 268 -13.61 11.31 16.60
CA ALA A 268 -15.05 11.22 16.77
C ALA A 268 -15.46 10.01 17.65
N LEU A 269 -14.76 8.88 17.53
CA LEU A 269 -15.00 7.71 18.37
C LEU A 269 -14.66 7.98 19.83
N TYR A 270 -13.52 8.60 20.10
CA TYR A 270 -13.13 9.00 21.46
C TYR A 270 -14.02 10.09 22.05
N GLU A 271 -14.54 11.01 21.23
CA GLU A 271 -15.48 12.02 21.69
C GLU A 271 -16.83 11.40 22.10
N THR A 272 -17.31 10.43 21.33
CA THR A 272 -18.63 9.82 21.55
C THR A 272 -18.61 8.59 22.45
N GLY A 273 -17.43 7.98 22.67
CA GLY A 273 -17.30 6.71 23.38
C GLY A 273 -17.81 5.51 22.57
N GLN A 274 -17.90 5.62 21.23
CA GLN A 274 -18.38 4.53 20.38
C GLN A 274 -17.26 3.49 20.17
N GLY A 275 -17.35 2.35 20.87
CA GLY A 275 -16.40 1.24 20.73
C GLY A 275 -15.04 1.49 21.38
N VAL A 276 -14.90 2.60 22.09
CA VAL A 276 -13.73 3.00 22.89
C VAL A 276 -14.20 3.72 24.15
N GLU A 277 -13.36 3.77 25.17
CA GLU A 277 -13.60 4.64 26.32
C GLU A 277 -13.57 6.10 25.87
N LYS A 278 -14.55 6.90 26.31
CA LYS A 278 -14.64 8.31 25.95
C LYS A 278 -13.43 9.07 26.51
N ASP A 279 -12.70 9.76 25.65
CA ASP A 279 -11.54 10.57 26.01
C ASP A 279 -11.55 11.90 25.23
N PRO A 280 -12.08 12.97 25.84
CA PRO A 280 -12.16 14.28 25.20
C PRO A 280 -10.80 14.90 24.86
N ALA A 281 -9.78 14.66 25.69
CA ALA A 281 -8.45 15.23 25.48
C ALA A 281 -7.77 14.55 24.28
N LEU A 282 -7.85 13.23 24.20
CA LEU A 282 -7.32 12.49 23.05
C LEU A 282 -8.10 12.80 21.77
N ALA A 283 -9.43 12.94 21.85
CA ALA A 283 -10.25 13.35 20.71
C ALA A 283 -9.79 14.71 20.16
N ALA A 284 -9.61 15.70 21.04
CA ALA A 284 -9.13 17.02 20.64
C ALA A 284 -7.73 16.98 20.01
N GLN A 285 -6.80 16.20 20.58
CA GLN A 285 -5.45 16.00 20.03
C GLN A 285 -5.50 15.42 18.61
N LEU A 286 -6.27 14.33 18.42
CA LEU A 286 -6.41 13.68 17.11
C LEU A 286 -7.07 14.61 16.07
N TYR A 287 -8.04 15.44 16.47
CA TYR A 287 -8.60 16.46 15.58
C TYR A 287 -7.56 17.50 15.16
N VAL A 288 -6.73 17.99 16.08
CA VAL A 288 -5.65 18.92 15.78
C VAL A 288 -4.63 18.30 14.84
N GLU A 289 -4.17 17.07 15.11
CA GLU A 289 -3.23 16.36 14.24
C GLU A 289 -3.78 16.14 12.82
N ALA A 290 -5.10 15.88 12.70
CA ALA A 290 -5.74 15.72 11.41
C ALA A 290 -5.67 17.02 10.59
N LEU A 291 -5.88 18.18 11.22
CA LEU A 291 -5.75 19.49 10.58
C LEU A 291 -4.30 19.82 10.24
N GLU A 292 -3.35 19.57 11.15
CA GLU A 292 -1.91 19.83 10.95
C GLU A 292 -1.32 19.10 9.74
N SER A 293 -1.96 18.02 9.29
CA SER A 293 -1.59 17.34 8.04
C SER A 293 -1.68 18.24 6.80
N GLY A 294 -2.45 19.33 6.85
CA GLY A 294 -2.73 20.23 5.72
C GLY A 294 -3.60 19.61 4.62
N LYS A 295 -4.06 18.37 4.82
CA LYS A 295 -4.81 17.59 3.83
C LYS A 295 -6.32 17.59 4.11
N LEU A 296 -6.72 17.79 5.37
CA LEU A 296 -8.10 17.81 5.81
C LEU A 296 -8.52 19.24 6.16
N ALA A 297 -9.65 19.70 5.61
CA ALA A 297 -10.21 20.99 5.97
C ALA A 297 -11.03 20.89 7.27
N PHE A 298 -11.13 21.99 8.02
CA PHE A 298 -11.93 22.04 9.25
C PHE A 298 -13.39 21.62 9.05
N ASP A 299 -14.01 21.99 7.93
CA ASP A 299 -15.42 21.68 7.65
C ASP A 299 -15.65 20.16 7.43
N GLU A 300 -14.59 19.38 7.19
CA GLU A 300 -14.63 17.93 7.02
C GLU A 300 -14.24 17.17 8.29
N LEU A 301 -13.64 17.87 9.26
CA LEU A 301 -13.01 17.32 10.47
C LEU A 301 -13.95 16.41 11.28
N ARG A 302 -15.23 16.75 11.32
CA ARG A 302 -16.22 16.10 12.18
C ARG A 302 -17.31 15.36 11.42
N ARG A 303 -17.02 14.93 10.18
CA ARG A 303 -17.98 14.19 9.35
C ARG A 303 -18.52 12.92 10.03
N ALA A 304 -17.70 12.26 10.85
CA ALA A 304 -18.05 11.05 11.58
C ALA A 304 -18.58 11.32 13.02
N ALA A 305 -18.73 12.58 13.42
CA ALA A 305 -19.16 12.99 14.76
C ALA A 305 -20.53 13.69 14.71
N PRO A 306 -21.25 13.77 15.85
CA PRO A 306 -22.43 14.61 15.95
C PRO A 306 -22.15 16.07 15.59
N ALA A 307 -23.16 16.75 15.04
CA ALA A 307 -23.07 18.15 14.60
C ALA A 307 -22.74 19.11 15.76
N ARG A 308 -23.26 18.80 16.97
CA ARG A 308 -22.90 19.51 18.19
C ARG A 308 -21.63 18.91 18.75
N TRP A 309 -20.68 19.79 19.11
CA TRP A 309 -19.48 19.40 19.84
C TRP A 309 -19.82 18.90 21.24
N ASP A 310 -19.16 17.84 21.66
CA ASP A 310 -18.98 17.58 23.08
C ASP A 310 -18.23 18.75 23.74
N GLU A 311 -18.74 19.21 24.87
CA GLU A 311 -18.23 20.40 25.56
C GLU A 311 -16.78 20.22 26.01
N ALA A 312 -16.45 19.07 26.60
CA ALA A 312 -15.09 18.80 27.08
C ALA A 312 -14.11 18.70 25.91
N THR A 313 -14.50 18.04 24.80
CA THR A 313 -13.65 17.95 23.62
C THR A 313 -13.43 19.33 22.98
N ALA A 314 -14.47 20.17 22.94
CA ALA A 314 -14.35 21.52 22.39
C ALA A 314 -13.42 22.41 23.22
N ILE A 315 -13.49 22.35 24.55
CA ILE A 315 -12.59 23.08 25.46
C ILE A 315 -11.13 22.65 25.24
N GLU A 316 -10.87 21.35 25.18
CA GLU A 316 -9.52 20.83 24.92
C GLU A 316 -9.02 21.22 23.52
N PHE A 317 -9.90 21.21 22.52
CA PHE A 317 -9.58 21.65 21.17
C PHE A 317 -9.22 23.14 21.12
N GLN A 318 -10.01 24.00 21.76
CA GLN A 318 -9.70 25.44 21.90
C GLN A 318 -8.36 25.65 22.62
N ARG A 319 -8.08 24.88 23.68
CA ARG A 319 -6.82 24.95 24.42
C ARG A 319 -5.63 24.61 23.52
N LEU A 320 -5.71 23.52 22.74
CA LEU A 320 -4.63 23.13 21.83
C LEU A 320 -4.37 24.13 20.70
N LEU A 321 -5.42 24.85 20.26
CA LEU A 321 -5.27 25.96 19.32
C LEU A 321 -4.63 27.19 19.97
N ALA A 322 -4.98 27.48 21.23
CA ALA A 322 -4.39 28.56 22.01
C ALA A 322 -2.91 28.31 22.32
N ASP A 323 -2.54 27.08 22.67
CA ASP A 323 -1.16 26.65 22.91
C ASP A 323 -0.27 26.83 21.66
N ARG A 324 -0.87 26.85 20.46
CA ARG A 324 -0.21 27.13 19.17
C ARG A 324 -0.21 28.62 18.80
N GLY A 325 -0.76 29.48 19.63
CA GLY A 325 -0.90 30.92 19.37
C GLY A 325 -1.92 31.24 18.27
N LEU A 326 -2.81 30.30 17.92
CA LEU A 326 -3.81 30.47 16.86
C LEU A 326 -5.17 30.95 17.40
N TYR A 327 -5.40 30.84 18.71
CA TYR A 327 -6.67 31.18 19.35
C TYR A 327 -6.45 31.95 20.66
N ASP A 328 -7.12 33.10 20.80
CA ASP A 328 -7.04 33.99 21.97
C ASP A 328 -8.41 34.18 22.68
N GLY A 329 -9.42 33.42 22.25
CA GLY A 329 -10.77 33.47 22.82
C GLY A 329 -10.93 32.67 24.10
N ALA A 330 -12.17 32.65 24.63
CA ALA A 330 -12.52 31.89 25.83
C ALA A 330 -12.50 30.37 25.59
N LEU A 331 -12.03 29.61 26.58
CA LEU A 331 -12.10 28.14 26.59
C LEU A 331 -13.48 27.70 27.11
N ASP A 332 -14.52 27.99 26.34
CA ASP A 332 -15.93 27.88 26.73
C ASP A 332 -16.68 26.71 26.07
N GLY A 333 -16.00 25.92 25.25
CA GLY A 333 -16.58 24.79 24.51
C GLY A 333 -17.45 25.22 23.32
N VAL A 334 -17.54 26.52 23.01
CA VAL A 334 -18.35 27.04 21.91
C VAL A 334 -17.47 27.20 20.67
N VAL A 335 -17.61 26.25 19.73
CA VAL A 335 -16.88 26.29 18.45
C VAL A 335 -17.52 27.28 17.46
N GLY A 336 -17.33 28.56 17.77
CA GLY A 336 -17.77 29.72 17.01
C GLY A 336 -16.76 30.20 15.95
N PRO A 337 -17.03 31.35 15.28
CA PRO A 337 -16.22 31.84 14.16
C PRO A 337 -14.72 31.94 14.45
N ASN A 338 -14.31 32.39 15.64
CA ASN A 338 -12.90 32.54 16.02
C ASN A 338 -12.20 31.18 16.13
N THR A 339 -12.81 30.20 16.79
CA THR A 339 -12.27 28.83 16.89
C THR A 339 -12.15 28.18 15.51
N ARG A 340 -13.14 28.41 14.63
CA ARG A 340 -13.11 27.91 13.25
C ARG A 340 -12.02 28.58 12.41
N ALA A 341 -11.81 29.89 12.57
CA ALA A 341 -10.73 30.62 11.90
C ALA A 341 -9.35 30.10 12.33
N ALA A 342 -9.16 29.89 13.64
CA ALA A 342 -7.93 29.30 14.19
C ALA A 342 -7.67 27.89 13.63
N ALA A 343 -8.71 27.05 13.58
CA ALA A 343 -8.61 25.69 13.03
C ALA A 343 -8.32 25.67 11.52
N ARG A 344 -8.90 26.59 10.75
CA ARG A 344 -8.61 26.76 9.31
C ARG A 344 -7.16 27.20 9.09
N ALA A 345 -6.69 28.17 9.87
CA ALA A 345 -5.29 28.60 9.86
C ALA A 345 -4.33 27.44 10.15
N LEU A 346 -4.67 26.56 11.10
CA LEU A 346 -3.90 25.34 11.39
C LEU A 346 -3.81 24.39 10.18
N SER A 347 -4.91 24.22 9.43
CA SER A 347 -4.92 23.37 8.24
C SER A 347 -4.27 23.99 7.00
N GLY A 348 -3.93 25.29 7.03
CA GLY A 348 -3.45 26.02 5.86
C GLY A 348 -4.47 26.07 4.71
N ARG A 349 -5.76 25.88 5.00
CA ARG A 349 -6.88 25.85 4.05
C ARG A 349 -8.03 26.74 4.52
#